data_AF-A0A5P3VH76-F1
#
_entry.id   AF-A0A5P3VH76-F1
#
_cell.length_a   1.000
_cell.length_b   1.000
_cell.length_c   1.000
_cell.angle_alpha   90.00
_cell.angle_beta   90.00
_cell.angle_gamma   90.00
#
_symmetry.space_group_name_H-M   'P 1'
#
loop_
_entity.id
_entity.type
_entity.pdbx_description
1 polymer ?
#
loop_
_entity_poly.entity_id
_entity_poly.type
_entity_poly.pdbx_seq_one_letter_code
_entity_poly.pdbx_strand_id
1 'polypeptide(L)'
;MTLFLHHDAPAETDPAEVACAACAPALQPASPAPRAARPTLFLETLLATRLELLSRDRVWPPHTMAQRQRVLLTLWAQRPEGLFEQHGTADSIDHCLHEAFASAAAGAKVQAAMALKRAYYLVCCTVSAGTSARKGAGGALDGHGSGIVTGNGLARGKG
;
A
#
# COMPACT_ATOMS: atom_id res chain seq x y z
N MET A 1 53.71 18.22 -6.38
CA MET A 1 54.75 17.88 -7.37
C MET A 1 55.24 16.47 -7.10
N THR A 2 55.64 15.73 -8.15
CA THR A 2 55.86 14.27 -8.29
C THR A 2 54.62 13.58 -8.88
N LEU A 3 54.48 13.57 -10.21
CA LEU A 3 55.08 12.65 -11.22
C LEU A 3 54.40 11.27 -11.17
N PHE A 4 54.02 10.59 -12.25
CA PHE A 4 53.89 10.80 -13.70
C PHE A 4 53.37 9.42 -14.19
N LEU A 5 52.64 9.36 -15.31
CA LEU A 5 52.63 8.29 -16.34
C LEU A 5 51.28 8.37 -17.08
N HIS A 6 51.21 9.21 -18.11
CA HIS A 6 51.43 8.86 -19.52
C HIS A 6 50.37 7.90 -20.08
N HIS A 7 49.59 8.47 -21.00
CA HIS A 7 48.99 7.81 -22.15
C HIS A 7 49.95 6.82 -22.81
N ASP A 8 49.43 5.70 -23.27
CA ASP A 8 49.58 5.32 -24.67
C ASP A 8 48.38 4.48 -25.11
N ALA A 9 47.78 4.89 -26.23
CA ALA A 9 46.77 4.16 -26.96
C ALA A 9 47.43 3.54 -28.18
N PRO A 10 46.94 2.39 -28.67
CA PRO A 10 46.99 2.16 -30.11
C PRO A 10 45.59 1.95 -30.72
N ALA A 11 45.29 2.87 -31.63
CA ALA A 11 44.74 2.68 -32.98
C ALA A 11 43.60 1.66 -33.23
N GLU A 12 42.47 2.25 -33.65
CA GLU A 12 41.53 1.83 -34.70
C GLU A 12 41.70 0.46 -35.37
N THR A 13 40.64 -0.36 -35.31
CA THR A 13 40.01 -0.95 -36.52
C THR A 13 38.60 -1.48 -36.19
N ASP A 14 37.59 -0.90 -36.82
CA ASP A 14 36.19 -1.36 -36.92
C ASP A 14 36.06 -2.30 -38.15
N PRO A 15 34.91 -2.94 -38.45
CA PRO A 15 34.10 -3.88 -37.68
C PRO A 15 34.13 -5.30 -38.30
N ALA A 16 33.88 -6.34 -37.51
CA ALA A 16 33.46 -7.62 -38.04
C ALA A 16 32.42 -8.25 -37.12
N GLU A 17 31.17 -7.92 -37.44
CA GLU A 17 29.98 -8.66 -37.07
C GLU A 17 30.15 -10.14 -37.48
N VAL A 18 30.32 -11.01 -36.48
CA VAL A 18 29.95 -12.42 -36.63
C VAL A 18 29.02 -12.75 -35.49
N ALA A 19 27.73 -12.69 -35.81
CA ALA A 19 26.65 -13.21 -35.01
C ALA A 19 26.93 -14.68 -34.63
N CYS A 20 27.08 -14.94 -33.34
CA CYS A 20 26.78 -16.25 -32.78
C CYS A 20 25.59 -16.10 -31.86
N ALA A 21 24.40 -16.33 -32.44
CA ALA A 21 23.16 -16.50 -31.72
C ALA A 21 23.31 -17.67 -30.73
N ALA A 22 23.48 -17.34 -29.45
CA ALA A 22 23.28 -18.27 -28.35
C ALA A 22 22.36 -17.58 -27.34
N CYS A 23 21.16 -18.14 -27.18
CA CYS A 23 20.11 -17.69 -26.27
C CYS A 23 20.62 -17.41 -24.86
N ALA A 24 20.85 -16.14 -24.55
CA ALA A 24 20.79 -15.65 -23.17
C ALA A 24 19.44 -14.94 -23.03
N PRO A 25 18.52 -15.39 -22.15
CA PRO A 25 17.42 -14.51 -21.76
C PRO A 25 18.08 -13.34 -21.04
N ALA A 26 18.18 -12.21 -21.75
CA ALA A 26 18.50 -10.94 -21.14
C ALA A 26 17.44 -10.73 -20.05
N LEU A 27 17.85 -10.99 -18.80
CA LEU A 27 17.16 -10.53 -17.61
C LEU A 27 17.11 -9.01 -17.73
N GLN A 28 16.04 -8.53 -18.36
CA GLN A 28 15.69 -7.13 -18.31
C GLN A 28 15.71 -6.74 -16.84
N PRO A 29 16.38 -5.65 -16.44
CA PRO A 29 16.16 -5.10 -15.12
C PRO A 29 14.68 -4.75 -15.08
N ALA A 30 13.90 -5.58 -14.38
CA ALA A 30 12.51 -5.31 -14.13
C ALA A 30 12.47 -3.88 -13.57
N SER A 31 11.90 -2.96 -14.36
CA SER A 31 11.61 -1.62 -13.91
C SER A 31 10.97 -1.77 -12.53
N PRO A 32 11.51 -1.16 -11.46
CA PRO A 32 11.05 -1.44 -10.12
C PRO A 32 9.58 -1.06 -10.09
N ALA A 33 8.71 -2.07 -10.11
CA ALA A 33 7.28 -1.88 -9.95
C ALA A 33 7.11 -0.98 -8.73
N PRO A 34 6.35 0.12 -8.82
CA PRO A 34 6.20 1.05 -7.72
C PRO A 34 5.81 0.23 -6.49
N ARG A 35 6.72 0.16 -5.51
CA ARG A 35 6.52 -0.64 -4.31
C ARG A 35 5.27 -0.10 -3.67
N ALA A 36 4.17 -0.86 -3.73
CA ALA A 36 2.92 -0.51 -3.09
C ALA A 36 3.25 -0.05 -1.67
N ALA A 37 2.80 1.14 -1.32
CA ALA A 37 3.06 1.68 0.00
C ALA A 37 2.48 0.69 1.00
N ARG A 38 3.33 0.19 1.91
CA ARG A 38 2.85 -0.63 3.02
C ARG A 38 1.78 0.18 3.75
N PRO A 39 0.57 -0.36 3.95
CA PRO A 39 -0.50 0.35 4.68
C PRO A 39 -0.04 0.94 6.01
N THR A 40 0.97 0.33 6.64
CA THR A 40 1.65 0.80 7.84
C THR A 40 2.22 2.21 7.71
N LEU A 41 2.95 2.53 6.63
CA LEU A 41 3.56 3.86 6.46
C LEU A 41 2.51 4.96 6.30
N PHE A 42 1.41 4.64 5.59
CA PHE A 42 0.27 5.53 5.48
C PHE A 42 -0.37 5.78 6.85
N LEU A 43 -0.64 4.72 7.61
CA LEU A 43 -1.23 4.80 8.96
C LEU A 43 -0.35 5.60 9.93
N GLU A 44 0.96 5.35 9.95
CA GLU A 44 1.93 6.08 10.77
C GLU A 44 1.93 7.57 10.42
N THR A 45 2.02 7.90 9.13
CA THR A 45 2.03 9.28 8.66
C THR A 45 0.72 9.99 9.00
N LEU A 46 -0.41 9.31 8.84
CA LEU A 46 -1.74 9.84 9.14
C LEU A 46 -1.86 10.13 10.64
N LEU A 47 -1.45 9.18 11.49
CA LEU A 47 -1.51 9.32 12.93
C LEU A 47 -0.60 10.45 13.43
N ALA A 48 0.63 10.54 12.92
CA ALA A 48 1.55 11.63 13.23
C ALA A 48 0.96 13.00 12.84
N THR A 49 0.41 13.10 11.63
CA THR A 49 -0.25 14.32 11.12
C THR A 49 -1.43 14.74 12.01
N ARG A 50 -2.23 13.76 12.46
CA ARG A 50 -3.35 14.01 13.39
C ARG A 50 -2.87 14.52 14.75
N LEU A 51 -1.81 13.93 15.31
CA LEU A 51 -1.25 14.36 16.60
C LEU A 51 -0.64 15.76 16.50
N GLU A 52 0.02 16.08 15.39
CA GLU A 52 0.54 17.42 15.12
C GLU A 52 -0.57 18.48 15.04
N LEU A 53 -1.72 18.17 14.43
CA LEU A 53 -2.87 19.07 14.39
C LEU A 53 -3.47 19.34 15.78
N LEU A 54 -3.46 18.34 16.67
CA LEU A 54 -3.99 18.44 18.03
C LEU A 54 -2.98 19.07 19.01
N SER A 55 -1.72 19.20 18.62
CA SER A 55 -0.71 19.87 19.43
C SER A 55 -1.07 21.35 19.62
N ARG A 56 -1.08 21.79 20.88
CA ARG A 56 -1.34 23.20 21.24
C ARG A 56 -0.16 24.11 20.88
N ASP A 57 1.05 23.57 20.93
CA ASP A 57 2.29 24.34 20.79
C ASP A 57 2.72 24.56 19.33
N ARG A 58 2.08 23.89 18.38
CA ARG A 58 2.45 23.98 16.95
C ARG A 58 1.32 24.59 16.13
N VAL A 59 1.59 25.78 15.62
CA VAL A 59 0.85 26.37 14.50
C VAL A 59 1.54 25.91 13.22
N TRP A 60 0.79 25.31 12.31
CA TRP A 60 1.36 24.89 11.03
C TRP A 60 1.55 26.11 10.13
N PRO A 61 2.78 26.40 9.69
CA PRO A 61 2.95 27.33 8.59
C PRO A 61 2.35 26.71 7.31
N PRO A 62 1.86 27.52 6.36
CA PRO A 62 1.14 27.02 5.16
C PRO A 62 1.91 25.97 4.35
N HIS A 63 3.24 26.11 4.25
CA HIS A 63 4.10 25.15 3.54
C HIS A 63 4.12 23.77 4.22
N THR A 64 4.04 23.71 5.55
CA THR A 64 4.01 22.43 6.29
C THR A 64 2.70 21.70 6.01
N MET A 65 1.57 22.42 5.99
CA MET A 65 0.28 21.85 5.65
C MET A 65 0.26 21.27 4.22
N ALA A 66 0.73 22.04 3.25
CA ALA A 66 0.82 21.60 1.85
C ALA A 66 1.72 20.36 1.70
N GLN A 67 2.85 20.32 2.41
CA GLN A 67 3.74 19.17 2.41
C GLN A 67 3.08 17.93 3.02
N ARG A 68 2.41 18.06 4.18
CA ARG A 68 1.69 16.96 4.83
C ARG A 68 0.58 16.41 3.94
N GLN A 69 -0.18 17.29 3.30
CA GLN A 69 -1.21 16.92 2.33
C GLN A 69 -0.62 16.13 1.16
N ARG A 70 0.44 16.65 0.54
CA ARG A 70 1.10 15.98 -0.59
C ARG A 70 1.58 14.58 -0.20
N VAL A 71 2.25 14.44 0.94
CA VAL A 71 2.77 13.14 1.39
C VAL A 71 1.62 12.16 1.62
N LEU A 72 0.57 12.55 2.34
CA LEU A 72 -0.54 11.64 2.64
C LEU A 72 -1.31 11.22 1.39
N LEU A 73 -1.62 12.15 0.48
CA LEU A 73 -2.29 11.84 -0.77
C LEU A 73 -1.42 10.99 -1.70
N THR A 74 -0.10 11.19 -1.70
CA THR A 74 0.83 10.35 -2.48
C THR A 74 0.87 8.92 -1.93
N LEU A 75 0.97 8.76 -0.61
CA LEU A 75 0.93 7.44 0.02
C LEU A 75 -0.41 6.74 -0.21
N TRP A 76 -1.51 7.49 -0.18
CA TRP A 76 -2.85 6.97 -0.49
C TRP A 76 -3.00 6.52 -1.94
N ALA A 77 -2.41 7.26 -2.89
CA ALA A 77 -2.40 6.88 -4.30
C ALA A 77 -1.55 5.62 -4.57
N GLN A 78 -0.52 5.36 -3.75
CA GLN A 78 0.35 4.18 -3.85
C GLN A 78 -0.18 2.95 -3.10
N ARG A 79 -1.43 2.98 -2.61
CA ARG A 79 -2.04 1.85 -1.90
C ARG A 79 -2.14 0.61 -2.80
N PRO A 80 -2.21 -0.61 -2.22
CA PRO A 80 -2.49 -1.81 -2.99
C PRO A 80 -3.85 -1.74 -3.68
N GLU A 81 -3.88 -2.02 -4.99
CA GLU A 81 -5.12 -2.14 -5.76
C GLU A 81 -5.98 -3.31 -5.26
N GLY A 82 -7.30 -3.14 -5.30
CA GLY A 82 -8.29 -4.17 -4.92
C GLY A 82 -8.55 -4.32 -3.42
N LEU A 83 -7.74 -3.70 -2.55
CA LEU A 83 -7.89 -3.81 -1.10
C LEU A 83 -9.00 -2.91 -0.53
N PHE A 84 -9.23 -1.72 -1.09
CA PHE A 84 -10.12 -0.69 -0.54
C PHE A 84 -11.33 -0.38 -1.44
N GLU A 85 -11.43 -1.05 -2.58
CA GLU A 85 -12.43 -0.81 -3.63
C GLU A 85 -13.80 -1.36 -3.22
N GLN A 86 -13.85 -2.23 -2.21
CA GLN A 86 -15.09 -2.78 -1.68
C GLN A 86 -15.95 -1.69 -1.01
N HIS A 87 -17.22 -1.64 -1.38
CA HIS A 87 -18.25 -0.80 -0.75
C HIS A 87 -17.94 0.72 -0.76
N GLY A 88 -17.15 1.21 -1.71
CA GLY A 88 -16.78 2.64 -1.77
C GLY A 88 -15.88 3.08 -0.61
N THR A 89 -15.16 2.15 0.01
CA THR A 89 -14.27 2.46 1.14
C THR A 89 -13.14 3.40 0.71
N ALA A 90 -12.58 3.18 -0.49
CA ALA A 90 -11.56 4.05 -1.06
C ALA A 90 -12.05 5.49 -1.20
N ASP A 91 -13.23 5.69 -1.77
CA ASP A 91 -13.83 7.03 -1.94
C ASP A 91 -14.11 7.70 -0.58
N SER A 92 -14.57 6.91 0.40
CA SER A 92 -14.83 7.41 1.75
C SER A 92 -13.55 7.86 2.46
N ILE A 93 -12.44 7.12 2.29
CA ILE A 93 -11.14 7.50 2.82
C ILE A 93 -10.62 8.76 2.12
N ASP A 94 -10.72 8.81 0.79
CA ASP A 94 -10.30 9.96 -0.02
C ASP A 94 -11.05 11.24 0.39
N HIS A 95 -12.38 11.14 0.53
CA HIS A 95 -13.22 12.22 1.03
C HIS A 95 -12.78 12.71 2.42
N CYS A 96 -12.52 11.78 3.36
CA CYS A 96 -12.03 12.14 4.69
C CYS A 96 -10.68 12.87 4.66
N LEU A 97 -9.76 12.48 3.76
CA LEU A 97 -8.47 13.16 3.61
C LEU A 97 -8.67 14.58 3.09
N HIS A 98 -9.50 14.76 2.06
CA HIS A 98 -9.80 16.09 1.51
C HIS A 98 -10.53 16.99 2.52
N GLU A 99 -11.53 16.45 3.24
CA GLU A 99 -12.23 17.14 4.35
C GLU A 99 -11.24 17.61 5.42
N ALA A 100 -10.28 16.74 5.78
CA ALA A 100 -9.29 17.06 6.80
C ALA A 100 -8.42 18.26 6.42
N PHE A 101 -7.88 18.29 5.20
CA PHE A 101 -7.01 19.39 4.77
C PHE A 101 -7.79 20.66 4.48
N ALA A 102 -9.03 20.57 3.98
CA ALA A 102 -9.91 21.73 3.86
C ALA A 102 -10.21 22.36 5.23
N SER A 103 -10.55 21.53 6.22
CA SER A 103 -10.79 21.97 7.60
C SER A 103 -9.54 22.56 8.25
N ALA A 104 -8.37 21.97 8.00
CA ALA A 104 -7.10 22.47 8.51
C ALA A 104 -6.76 23.84 7.90
N ALA A 105 -6.97 24.02 6.59
CA ALA A 105 -6.77 25.30 5.91
C ALA A 105 -7.71 26.39 6.43
N ALA A 106 -8.94 26.03 6.82
CA ALA A 106 -9.90 26.93 7.47
C ALA A 106 -9.61 27.19 8.96
N GLY A 107 -8.54 26.62 9.54
CA GLY A 107 -8.19 26.76 10.96
C GLY A 107 -9.00 25.87 11.91
N ALA A 108 -9.88 25.01 11.40
CA ALA A 108 -10.71 24.10 12.19
C ALA A 108 -9.95 22.81 12.57
N LYS A 109 -8.91 22.95 13.41
CA LYS A 109 -8.00 21.85 13.80
C LYS A 109 -8.69 20.59 14.31
N VAL A 110 -9.73 20.74 15.14
CA VAL A 110 -10.46 19.60 15.71
C VAL A 110 -11.23 18.83 14.64
N GLN A 111 -11.88 19.54 13.72
CA GLN A 111 -12.60 18.92 12.61
C GLN A 111 -11.63 18.19 11.68
N ALA A 112 -10.49 18.82 11.36
CA ALA A 112 -9.42 18.19 10.60
C ALA A 112 -8.92 16.89 11.26
N ALA A 113 -8.64 16.92 12.57
CA ALA A 113 -8.19 15.76 13.31
C ALA A 113 -9.25 14.65 13.42
N MET A 114 -10.54 15.00 13.40
CA MET A 114 -11.65 14.04 13.38
C MET A 114 -11.80 13.37 12.02
N ALA A 115 -11.69 14.12 10.93
CA ALA A 115 -11.68 13.57 9.58
C ALA A 115 -10.49 12.60 9.37
N LEU A 116 -9.28 12.97 9.82
CA LEU A 116 -8.15 12.03 9.84
C LEU A 116 -8.43 10.79 10.71
N LYS A 117 -9.06 10.95 11.88
CA LYS A 117 -9.45 9.80 12.71
C LYS A 117 -10.37 8.85 11.95
N ARG A 118 -11.39 9.36 11.25
CA ARG A 118 -12.31 8.54 10.44
C ARG A 118 -11.56 7.75 9.37
N ALA A 119 -10.69 8.41 8.60
CA ALA A 119 -9.84 7.76 7.61
C ALA A 119 -8.98 6.64 8.22
N TYR A 120 -8.35 6.89 9.37
CA TYR A 120 -7.58 5.88 10.11
C TYR A 120 -8.41 4.64 10.44
N TYR A 121 -9.61 4.81 10.98
CA TYR A 121 -10.49 3.69 11.34
C TYR A 121 -10.91 2.88 10.12
N LEU A 122 -11.31 3.55 9.02
CA LEU A 122 -11.67 2.86 7.77
C LEU A 122 -10.54 1.96 7.29
N VAL A 123 -9.31 2.50 7.25
CA VAL A 123 -8.14 1.73 6.80
C VAL A 123 -7.88 0.54 7.72
N CYS A 124 -7.91 0.75 9.04
CA CYS A 124 -7.68 -0.33 10.01
C CYS A 124 -8.73 -1.44 9.90
N CYS A 125 -10.00 -1.08 9.74
CA CYS A 125 -11.11 -2.02 9.59
C CYS A 125 -10.95 -2.86 8.31
N THR A 126 -10.65 -2.23 7.17
CA THR A 126 -10.48 -2.93 5.89
C THR A 126 -9.29 -3.88 5.91
N VAL A 127 -8.15 -3.43 6.43
CA VAL A 127 -6.95 -4.28 6.54
C VAL A 127 -7.23 -5.48 7.44
N SER A 128 -7.89 -5.27 8.60
CA SER A 128 -8.22 -6.35 9.54
C SER A 128 -9.20 -7.35 8.92
N ALA A 129 -10.28 -6.88 8.29
CA ALA A 129 -11.26 -7.73 7.61
C ALA A 129 -10.61 -8.56 6.48
N GLY A 130 -9.73 -7.93 5.69
CA GLY A 130 -8.99 -8.61 4.63
C GLY A 130 -8.03 -9.70 5.16
N THR A 131 -7.45 -9.51 6.35
CA THR A 131 -6.62 -10.56 6.99
C THR A 131 -7.45 -11.76 7.45
N SER A 132 -8.63 -11.53 8.03
CA SER A 132 -9.53 -12.61 8.47
C SER A 132 -10.06 -13.43 7.29
N ALA A 133 -10.42 -12.78 6.17
CA ALA A 133 -10.87 -13.46 4.96
C ALA A 133 -9.78 -14.35 4.35
N ARG A 134 -8.53 -13.87 4.27
CA ARG A 134 -7.39 -14.68 3.77
C ARG A 134 -7.06 -15.86 4.68
N LYS A 135 -7.20 -15.71 5.99
CA LYS A 135 -6.95 -16.80 6.96
C LYS A 135 -8.03 -17.89 6.89
N GLY A 136 -9.28 -17.53 6.59
CA GLY A 136 -10.36 -18.51 6.36
C GLY A 136 -10.23 -19.27 5.05
N ALA A 137 -9.73 -18.64 3.99
CA ALA A 137 -9.55 -19.28 2.68
C ALA A 137 -8.37 -20.27 2.62
N GLY A 138 -7.34 -20.08 3.45
CA GLY A 138 -6.15 -20.96 3.52
C GLY A 138 -6.30 -22.21 4.40
N GLY A 139 -7.44 -22.40 5.06
CA GLY A 139 -7.71 -23.57 5.92
C GLY A 139 -8.58 -24.66 5.26
N ALA A 140 -8.95 -24.51 4.00
CA ALA A 140 -9.90 -25.39 3.32
C ALA A 140 -9.26 -26.43 2.37
N LEU A 141 -7.94 -26.55 2.35
CA LEU A 141 -7.22 -27.51 1.51
C LEU A 141 -6.06 -28.15 2.29
N ASP A 142 -6.39 -28.97 3.28
CA ASP A 142 -5.59 -30.13 3.66
C ASP A 142 -6.49 -31.13 4.40
N GLY A 143 -6.86 -32.19 3.70
CA GLY A 143 -7.68 -33.28 4.24
C GLY A 143 -6.85 -34.34 4.94
N HIS A 144 -7.37 -34.87 6.04
CA HIS A 144 -7.25 -36.28 6.42
C HIS A 144 -8.43 -36.67 7.33
N GLY A 145 -9.12 -37.74 6.94
CA GLY A 145 -10.48 -38.04 7.38
C GLY A 145 -10.63 -38.84 8.68
N SER A 146 -11.86 -38.84 9.18
CA SER A 146 -12.57 -39.88 9.97
C SER A 146 -13.91 -39.27 10.36
N GLY A 147 -15.11 -39.84 10.23
CA GLY A 147 -15.61 -41.10 9.76
C GLY A 147 -17.15 -41.01 9.82
N ILE A 148 -17.81 -41.70 8.90
CA ILE A 148 -19.17 -42.26 8.93
C ILE A 148 -20.03 -41.96 10.19
N VAL A 149 -21.24 -41.39 9.98
CA VAL A 149 -22.49 -42.15 10.18
C VAL A 149 -23.60 -41.64 9.27
N THR A 150 -24.02 -42.50 8.35
CA THR A 150 -25.27 -42.39 7.59
C THR A 150 -26.38 -42.93 8.48
N GLY A 151 -27.34 -42.09 8.84
CA GLY A 151 -28.54 -42.48 9.60
C GLY A 151 -29.80 -42.20 8.80
N ASN A 152 -30.05 -42.97 7.74
CA ASN A 152 -31.38 -43.07 7.14
C ASN A 152 -32.20 -44.08 7.96
N GLY A 153 -33.31 -43.63 8.54
CA GLY A 153 -34.20 -44.45 9.38
C GLY A 153 -35.62 -43.90 9.44
N LEU A 154 -36.37 -44.24 8.39
CA LEU A 154 -37.81 -44.15 8.17
C LEU A 154 -38.71 -44.36 9.42
N ALA A 155 -39.73 -43.52 9.63
CA ALA A 155 -41.01 -43.95 10.22
C ALA A 155 -42.16 -42.99 9.91
N ARG A 156 -42.90 -43.35 8.86
CA ARG A 156 -44.25 -42.90 8.52
C ARG A 156 -45.24 -43.57 9.48
N GLY A 157 -45.93 -42.81 10.32
CA GLY A 157 -47.01 -43.29 11.18
C GLY A 157 -48.32 -42.61 10.82
N LYS A 158 -49.22 -43.37 10.19
CA LYS A 158 -50.60 -43.00 9.87
C LYS A 158 -51.49 -43.73 10.88
N GLY A 159 -52.40 -43.03 11.52
CA GLY A 159 -53.43 -43.57 12.42
C GLY A 159 -54.44 -42.47 12.68
#